data_AF-A0A7Z1TSB6-F1
#
_entry.id   AF-A0A7Z1TSB6-F1
#
_cell.length_a   1.000
_cell.length_b   1.000
_cell.length_c   1.000
_cell.angle_alpha   90.00
_cell.angle_beta   90.00
_cell.angle_gamma   90.00
#
_symmetry.space_group_name_H-M   'P 1'
#
loop_
_entity.id
_entity.type
_entity.pdbx_description
1 polymer ?
#
loop_
_entity_poly.entity_id
_entity_poly.type
_entity_poly.pdbx_seq_one_letter_code
_entity_poly.pdbx_strand_id
1 'polypeptide(L)'
;MAVLSTPAYGAEEPITLVGTQTTDATLTVGRTTTSVKARVSFALSATPTELQKGTLRVIQFNVLGLAVPQRELTGKEPRSKKTGPLGFSITPGSKSPTLTYDASRPGISGTIEGRVSFPQLEELFPPKPDPETDVFTIPTQKAQLKVDLTLERPIDVKAASDAVVTLRGRLDYSQTAPADKELMLPRHMLNGRTARVLVEAARRFEATRTLCLQPVAIRDDEDDDDPSGAGLEFGLPTADVEWRKADIRFSVRPWMYIENAAYRVASEGEMDDIHRSVNEDDCIEIFFADAFQPSDNHGGGATYNSGTESAKIVSSDENIDGGVNLHHLAHELGHVLSLLHPRDPDPGRAWMIEASTGTLMCPSGFELDNPDPNSQENKDAVQNPLLVASLGARGPNVDCADSADCGACPPLPD
;
A
#
# COMPACT_ATOMS: atom_id res chain seq x y z
N MET A 1 16.95 3.91 24.77
CA MET A 1 16.10 4.72 25.67
C MET A 1 15.22 5.56 24.75
N ALA A 2 13.97 5.14 24.53
CA ALA A 2 13.11 5.74 23.51
C ALA A 2 12.76 7.19 23.91
N VAL A 3 13.12 8.15 23.05
CA VAL A 3 12.64 9.52 23.17
C VAL A 3 11.19 9.49 22.70
N LEU A 4 10.27 9.44 23.66
CA LEU A 4 8.89 9.84 23.40
C LEU A 4 8.98 11.30 22.95
N SER A 5 8.68 11.58 21.68
CA SER A 5 8.41 12.95 21.27
C SER A 5 7.18 13.40 22.06
N THR A 6 7.44 14.10 23.17
CA THR A 6 6.38 14.84 23.83
C THR A 6 5.91 15.88 22.81
N PRO A 7 4.60 15.94 22.50
CA PRO A 7 4.08 17.00 21.66
C PRO A 7 4.57 18.35 22.20
N ALA A 8 4.97 19.25 21.30
CA ALA A 8 5.41 20.60 21.67
C ALA A 8 4.41 21.18 22.69
N TYR A 9 4.92 21.75 23.78
CA TYR A 9 4.10 22.21 24.90
C TYR A 9 2.94 23.10 24.39
N GLY A 10 1.71 22.57 24.43
CA GLY A 10 0.50 23.25 23.92
C GLY A 10 -0.10 22.73 22.60
N ALA A 11 0.50 21.74 21.93
CA ALA A 11 -0.10 21.10 20.76
C ALA A 11 -1.26 20.18 21.18
N GLU A 12 -2.45 20.39 20.63
CA GLU A 12 -3.60 19.52 20.89
C GLU A 12 -3.38 18.15 20.23
N GLU A 13 -3.51 17.07 21.01
CA GLU A 13 -3.47 15.72 20.45
C GLU A 13 -4.69 15.46 19.56
N PRO A 14 -4.51 14.87 18.36
CA PRO A 14 -5.61 14.59 17.46
C PRO A 14 -6.48 13.42 17.93
N ILE A 15 -7.76 13.47 17.57
CA ILE A 15 -8.66 12.32 17.55
C ILE A 15 -8.44 11.61 16.22
N THR A 16 -8.17 10.32 16.29
CA THR A 16 -8.11 9.41 15.15
C THR A 16 -9.47 8.76 14.96
N LEU A 17 -9.94 8.71 13.71
CA LEU A 17 -11.12 7.97 13.30
C LEU A 17 -10.73 6.93 12.27
N VAL A 18 -11.18 5.68 12.45
CA VAL A 18 -10.96 4.61 11.48
C VAL A 18 -12.25 3.88 11.19
N GLY A 19 -12.35 3.33 9.99
CA GLY A 19 -13.46 2.45 9.63
C GLY A 19 -13.10 1.59 8.43
N THR A 20 -13.53 0.34 8.49
CA THR A 20 -13.38 -0.63 7.41
C THR A 20 -14.71 -1.33 7.18
N GLN A 21 -15.15 -1.43 5.93
CA GLN A 21 -16.42 -2.06 5.58
C GLN A 21 -16.37 -2.67 4.18
N THR A 22 -16.88 -3.89 4.04
CA THR A 22 -17.20 -4.47 2.74
C THR A 22 -18.62 -4.09 2.33
N THR A 23 -18.80 -3.73 1.07
CA THR A 23 -20.04 -3.19 0.52
C THR A 23 -20.38 -3.86 -0.80
N ASP A 24 -21.68 -3.90 -1.12
CA ASP A 24 -22.13 -4.08 -2.49
C ASP A 24 -21.91 -2.78 -3.24
N ALA A 25 -21.33 -2.88 -4.44
CA ALA A 25 -21.02 -1.76 -5.29
C ALA A 25 -21.45 -2.04 -6.74
N THR A 26 -21.52 -0.98 -7.53
CA THR A 26 -21.77 -1.04 -8.96
C THR A 26 -20.61 -0.39 -9.69
N LEU A 27 -19.95 -1.15 -10.55
CA LEU A 27 -19.02 -0.62 -11.54
C LEU A 27 -19.80 -0.21 -12.78
N THR A 28 -19.57 0.99 -13.29
CA THR A 28 -20.11 1.45 -14.57
C THR A 28 -18.98 1.82 -15.50
N VAL A 29 -18.91 1.18 -16.67
CA VAL A 29 -17.96 1.50 -17.75
C VAL A 29 -18.76 1.78 -19.02
N GLY A 30 -18.73 3.03 -19.48
CA GLY A 30 -19.57 3.47 -20.61
C GLY A 30 -21.07 3.27 -20.33
N ARG A 31 -21.68 2.27 -20.98
CA ARG A 31 -23.12 1.90 -20.81
C ARG A 31 -23.32 0.60 -20.03
N THR A 32 -22.25 -0.09 -19.69
CA THR A 32 -22.31 -1.35 -18.95
C THR A 32 -22.26 -1.03 -17.47
N THR A 33 -23.15 -1.66 -16.70
CA THR A 33 -23.15 -1.60 -15.24
C THR A 33 -23.15 -3.00 -14.69
N THR A 34 -22.19 -3.28 -13.81
CA THR A 34 -21.95 -4.61 -13.24
C THR A 34 -21.91 -4.51 -11.73
N SER A 35 -22.56 -5.44 -11.04
CA SER A 35 -22.49 -5.55 -9.58
C SER A 35 -21.17 -6.21 -9.17
N VAL A 36 -20.48 -5.58 -8.23
CA VAL A 36 -19.22 -6.06 -7.67
C VAL A 36 -19.23 -5.90 -6.15
N LYS A 37 -18.30 -6.55 -5.46
CA LYS A 37 -18.01 -6.24 -4.06
C LYS A 37 -16.93 -5.17 -4.00
N ALA A 38 -16.93 -4.38 -2.94
CA ALA A 38 -15.87 -3.43 -2.69
C ALA A 38 -15.58 -3.30 -1.20
N ARG A 39 -14.29 -3.21 -0.86
CA ARG A 39 -13.80 -2.90 0.48
C ARG A 39 -13.46 -1.41 0.55
N VAL A 40 -14.01 -0.72 1.56
CA VAL A 40 -13.61 0.64 1.90
C VAL A 40 -12.86 0.59 3.22
N SER A 41 -11.73 1.29 3.29
CA SER A 41 -10.91 1.43 4.50
C SER A 41 -10.41 2.86 4.60
N PHE A 42 -10.65 3.51 5.74
CA PHE A 42 -10.24 4.90 5.94
C PHE A 42 -9.66 5.15 7.33
N ALA A 43 -8.76 6.13 7.37
CA ALA A 43 -8.21 6.73 8.57
C ALA A 43 -8.24 8.25 8.44
N LEU A 44 -8.87 8.91 9.40
CA LEU A 44 -9.01 10.37 9.48
C LEU A 44 -8.44 10.87 10.80
N SER A 45 -8.02 12.13 10.82
CA SER A 45 -7.44 12.78 12.00
C SER A 45 -7.91 14.22 12.12
N ALA A 46 -8.26 14.64 13.33
CA ALA A 46 -8.51 16.04 13.65
C ALA A 46 -8.16 16.35 15.10
N THR A 47 -7.48 17.47 15.33
CA THR A 47 -7.44 18.07 16.66
C THR A 47 -8.83 18.53 17.09
N PRO A 48 -9.11 18.66 18.40
CA PRO A 48 -10.35 19.28 18.89
C PRO A 48 -10.68 20.60 18.20
N THR A 49 -9.67 21.46 18.01
CA THR A 49 -9.84 22.74 17.29
C THR A 49 -10.22 22.55 15.82
N GLU A 50 -9.62 21.62 15.10
CA GLU A 50 -9.98 21.34 13.70
C GLU A 50 -11.39 20.76 13.58
N LEU A 51 -11.75 19.86 14.49
CA LEU A 51 -13.09 19.28 14.50
C LEU A 51 -14.17 20.32 14.78
N GLN A 52 -13.91 21.29 15.66
CA GLN A 52 -14.78 22.44 15.89
C GLN A 52 -14.93 23.33 14.66
N LYS A 53 -13.86 23.47 13.85
CA LYS A 53 -13.89 24.18 12.56
C LYS A 53 -14.51 23.35 11.44
N GLY A 54 -14.88 22.10 11.72
CA GLY A 54 -15.46 21.19 10.73
C GLY A 54 -14.45 20.64 9.73
N THR A 55 -13.18 20.47 10.13
CA THR A 55 -12.11 19.96 9.27
C THR A 55 -11.57 18.64 9.80
N LEU A 56 -11.45 17.66 8.91
CA LEU A 56 -10.76 16.39 9.15
C LEU A 56 -9.66 16.22 8.11
N ARG A 57 -8.44 15.86 8.54
CA ARG A 57 -7.37 15.43 7.64
C ARG A 57 -7.58 13.96 7.28
N VAL A 58 -7.31 13.62 6.04
CA VAL A 58 -7.31 12.24 5.54
C VAL A 58 -5.89 11.69 5.66
N ILE A 59 -5.71 10.65 6.47
CA ILE A 59 -4.47 9.85 6.52
C ILE A 59 -4.52 8.81 5.39
N GLN A 60 -5.66 8.14 5.26
CA GLN A 60 -5.91 7.13 4.23
C GLN A 60 -7.40 7.11 3.89
N PHE A 61 -7.73 6.90 2.62
CA PHE A 61 -9.09 6.55 2.20
C PHE A 61 -9.03 5.68 0.94
N ASN A 62 -9.06 4.37 1.15
CA ASN A 62 -8.93 3.37 0.10
C ASN A 62 -10.30 2.80 -0.27
N VAL A 63 -10.49 2.57 -1.56
CA VAL A 63 -11.61 1.79 -2.10
C VAL A 63 -11.02 0.72 -3.00
N LEU A 64 -11.32 -0.54 -2.71
CA LEU A 64 -10.85 -1.69 -3.48
C LEU A 64 -12.07 -2.44 -4.02
N GLY A 65 -12.32 -2.33 -5.32
CA GLY A 65 -13.26 -3.22 -6.02
C GLY A 65 -12.66 -4.63 -6.09
N LEU A 66 -13.46 -5.65 -5.77
CA LEU A 66 -13.03 -7.05 -5.72
C LEU A 66 -13.68 -7.85 -6.86
N ALA A 67 -12.93 -8.78 -7.45
CA ALA A 67 -13.38 -9.60 -8.57
C ALA A 67 -14.00 -8.78 -9.73
N VAL A 68 -13.42 -7.62 -10.03
CA VAL A 68 -13.86 -6.73 -11.11
C VAL A 68 -13.52 -7.36 -12.47
N PRO A 69 -14.49 -7.49 -13.41
CA PRO A 69 -14.24 -7.99 -14.75
C PRO A 69 -13.28 -7.07 -15.52
N GLN A 70 -12.04 -7.50 -15.72
CA GLN A 70 -10.97 -6.66 -16.27
C GLN A 70 -11.27 -6.22 -17.71
N ARG A 71 -11.84 -7.12 -18.52
CA ARG A 71 -12.30 -6.81 -19.88
C ARG A 71 -13.27 -5.64 -19.94
N GLU A 72 -14.10 -5.42 -18.92
CA GLU A 72 -15.02 -4.28 -18.92
C GLU A 72 -14.28 -2.95 -18.79
N LEU A 73 -13.15 -2.91 -18.08
CA LEU A 73 -12.33 -1.71 -17.88
C LEU A 73 -11.55 -1.33 -19.14
N THR A 74 -11.10 -2.30 -19.94
CA THR A 74 -10.17 -2.06 -21.07
C THR A 74 -10.74 -2.39 -22.45
N GLY A 75 -11.83 -3.16 -22.51
CA GLY A 75 -12.37 -3.75 -23.73
C GLY A 75 -11.56 -4.94 -24.29
N LYS A 76 -10.45 -5.34 -23.64
CA LYS A 76 -9.55 -6.41 -24.09
C LYS A 76 -9.66 -7.62 -23.17
N GLU A 77 -9.53 -8.82 -23.73
CA GLU A 77 -9.45 -10.04 -22.91
C GLU A 77 -8.14 -10.03 -22.11
N PRO A 78 -8.18 -10.24 -20.78
CA PRO A 78 -6.97 -10.39 -19.99
C PRO A 78 -6.25 -11.70 -20.36
N ARG A 79 -4.92 -11.68 -20.36
CA ARG A 79 -4.08 -12.88 -20.51
C ARG A 79 -4.13 -13.72 -19.23
N SER A 80 -4.25 -13.05 -18.09
CA SER A 80 -4.34 -13.62 -16.75
C SER A 80 -5.81 -13.89 -16.34
N LYS A 81 -6.12 -13.71 -15.06
CA LYS A 81 -7.45 -13.95 -14.47
C LYS A 81 -8.49 -13.00 -15.09
N LYS A 82 -9.68 -13.53 -15.40
CA LYS A 82 -10.78 -12.75 -16.00
C LYS A 82 -11.28 -11.61 -15.10
N THR A 83 -11.10 -11.76 -13.80
CA THR A 83 -11.46 -10.80 -12.78
C THR A 83 -10.22 -10.44 -11.97
N GLY A 84 -10.17 -9.24 -11.43
CA GLY A 84 -9.11 -8.80 -10.53
C GLY A 84 -9.55 -7.57 -9.74
N PRO A 85 -8.68 -7.02 -8.88
CA PRO A 85 -9.01 -5.83 -8.14
C PRO A 85 -9.08 -4.57 -9.01
N LEU A 86 -9.76 -3.54 -8.49
CA LEU A 86 -9.71 -2.15 -8.94
C LEU A 86 -9.41 -1.29 -7.71
N GLY A 87 -8.16 -0.88 -7.55
CA GLY A 87 -7.70 -0.15 -6.36
C GLY A 87 -7.78 1.35 -6.55
N PHE A 88 -8.28 2.08 -5.56
CA PHE A 88 -8.14 3.53 -5.41
C PHE A 88 -7.28 3.85 -4.19
N SER A 89 -6.29 4.71 -4.37
CA SER A 89 -5.48 5.31 -3.31
C SER A 89 -5.28 6.81 -3.54
N ILE A 90 -4.93 7.51 -2.47
CA ILE A 90 -4.57 8.93 -2.51
C ILE A 90 -3.22 9.06 -3.19
N THR A 91 -3.04 10.10 -4.02
CA THR A 91 -1.73 10.39 -4.61
C THR A 91 -0.73 10.80 -3.51
N PRO A 92 0.39 10.07 -3.33
CA PRO A 92 1.44 10.42 -2.37
C PRO A 92 2.01 11.82 -2.60
N GLY A 93 2.56 12.46 -1.55
CA GLY A 93 3.26 13.74 -1.66
C GLY A 93 2.40 14.99 -1.87
N SER A 94 1.08 14.81 -2.07
CA SER A 94 0.13 15.92 -2.02
C SER A 94 -0.13 16.32 -0.56
N LYS A 95 -0.46 17.61 -0.32
CA LYS A 95 -0.96 18.02 1.01
C LYS A 95 -2.13 17.10 1.37
N SER A 96 -2.08 16.49 2.56
CA SER A 96 -3.10 15.54 3.02
C SER A 96 -4.50 16.10 2.73
N PRO A 97 -5.33 15.38 1.97
CA PRO A 97 -6.68 15.83 1.65
C PRO A 97 -7.46 16.14 2.94
N THR A 98 -8.42 17.06 2.85
CA THR A 98 -9.30 17.37 3.98
C THR A 98 -10.76 17.09 3.63
N LEU A 99 -11.52 16.66 4.63
CA LEU A 99 -12.96 16.47 4.56
C LEU A 99 -13.66 17.45 5.48
N THR A 100 -14.90 17.81 5.13
CA THR A 100 -15.74 18.68 5.93
C THR A 100 -16.58 17.86 6.90
N TYR A 101 -16.59 18.26 8.18
CA TYR A 101 -17.45 17.71 9.23
C TYR A 101 -18.52 18.73 9.66
N ASP A 102 -19.80 18.33 9.61
CA ASP A 102 -20.93 19.12 10.11
C ASP A 102 -21.48 18.43 11.37
N ALA A 103 -21.25 19.02 12.56
CA ALA A 103 -21.75 18.45 13.82
C ALA A 103 -23.28 18.59 13.99
N SER A 104 -23.93 19.53 13.28
CA SER A 104 -25.38 19.73 13.34
C SER A 104 -26.15 18.67 12.54
N ARG A 105 -25.51 18.15 11.49
CA ARG A 105 -25.94 17.00 10.71
C ARG A 105 -24.76 16.04 10.66
N PRO A 106 -24.52 15.28 11.75
CA PRO A 106 -23.25 14.61 12.05
C PRO A 106 -22.74 13.81 10.86
N GLY A 107 -21.92 14.45 10.04
CA GLY A 107 -21.69 14.03 8.67
C GLY A 107 -20.34 14.50 8.19
N ILE A 108 -19.62 13.62 7.50
CA ILE A 108 -18.29 13.84 6.95
C ILE A 108 -18.41 13.71 5.44
N SER A 109 -18.03 14.75 4.71
CA SER A 109 -18.15 14.75 3.24
C SER A 109 -17.01 15.50 2.57
N GLY A 110 -16.78 15.15 1.31
CA GLY A 110 -15.74 15.81 0.51
C GLY A 110 -15.42 15.04 -0.77
N THR A 111 -14.40 15.52 -1.46
CA THR A 111 -13.82 14.85 -2.64
C THR A 111 -12.33 14.73 -2.44
N ILE A 112 -11.81 13.54 -2.68
CA ILE A 112 -10.40 13.19 -2.53
C ILE A 112 -9.85 12.93 -3.93
N GLU A 113 -8.80 13.64 -4.30
CA GLU A 113 -8.04 13.34 -5.51
C GLU A 113 -7.15 12.12 -5.26
N GLY A 114 -7.07 11.25 -6.24
CA GLY A 114 -6.26 10.04 -6.15
C GLY A 114 -6.09 9.39 -7.50
N ARG A 115 -5.76 8.11 -7.48
CA ARG A 115 -5.46 7.34 -8.68
C ARG A 115 -6.05 5.95 -8.56
N VAL A 116 -6.29 5.34 -9.71
CA VAL A 116 -6.73 3.96 -9.79
C VAL A 116 -5.81 3.10 -10.64
N SER A 117 -5.66 1.87 -10.20
CA SER A 117 -4.95 0.79 -10.86
C SER A 117 -5.82 -0.46 -10.89
N PHE A 118 -5.46 -1.37 -11.81
CA PHE A 118 -5.99 -2.71 -11.91
C PHE A 118 -4.95 -3.58 -12.66
N PRO A 119 -4.86 -4.89 -12.39
CA PRO A 119 -3.76 -5.73 -12.89
C PRO A 119 -3.60 -5.73 -14.41
N GLN A 120 -4.70 -5.62 -15.17
CA GLN A 120 -4.62 -5.66 -16.64
C GLN A 120 -3.82 -4.48 -17.24
N LEU A 121 -3.58 -3.40 -16.49
CA LEU A 121 -2.73 -2.30 -16.97
C LEU A 121 -1.31 -2.77 -17.27
N GLU A 122 -0.78 -3.71 -16.50
CA GLU A 122 0.52 -4.30 -16.75
C GLU A 122 0.58 -5.04 -18.09
N GLU A 123 -0.46 -5.81 -18.43
CA GLU A 123 -0.51 -6.54 -19.71
C GLU A 123 -0.55 -5.59 -20.92
N LEU A 124 -1.14 -4.41 -20.74
CA LEU A 124 -1.30 -3.40 -21.79
C LEU A 124 -0.09 -2.46 -21.90
N PHE A 125 0.56 -2.21 -20.77
CA PHE A 125 1.66 -1.28 -20.60
C PHE A 125 2.71 -1.94 -19.70
N PRO A 126 3.37 -3.01 -20.20
CA PRO A 126 4.35 -3.72 -19.41
C PRO A 126 5.47 -2.75 -19.00
N PRO A 127 5.98 -2.86 -17.76
CA PRO A 127 7.12 -2.07 -17.34
C PRO A 127 8.27 -2.30 -18.32
N LYS A 128 9.01 -1.23 -18.61
CA LYS A 128 10.22 -1.38 -19.42
C LYS A 128 11.29 -2.00 -18.52
N PRO A 129 11.93 -3.11 -18.93
CA PRO A 129 13.07 -3.65 -18.21
C PRO A 129 14.16 -2.58 -18.15
N ASP A 130 14.62 -2.29 -16.94
CA ASP A 130 15.81 -1.49 -16.71
C ASP A 130 16.68 -2.30 -15.74
N PRO A 131 17.82 -2.83 -16.20
CA PRO A 131 18.66 -3.71 -15.39
C PRO A 131 19.27 -3.00 -14.18
N GLU A 132 19.23 -1.66 -14.15
CA GLU A 132 19.71 -0.86 -13.01
C GLU A 132 18.61 -0.58 -11.97
N THR A 133 17.37 -1.04 -12.19
CA THR A 133 16.25 -0.80 -11.26
C THR A 133 15.66 -2.10 -10.72
N ASP A 134 15.35 -2.11 -9.43
CA ASP A 134 14.57 -3.11 -8.68
C ASP A 134 13.07 -2.72 -8.58
N VAL A 135 12.72 -1.50 -9.01
CA VAL A 135 11.37 -0.94 -8.89
C VAL A 135 10.68 -0.78 -10.25
N PHE A 136 9.75 -1.68 -10.55
CA PHE A 136 8.96 -1.67 -11.78
C PHE A 136 7.57 -1.10 -11.55
N THR A 137 7.20 -0.09 -12.35
CA THR A 137 5.91 0.60 -12.21
C THR A 137 5.04 0.43 -13.45
N ILE A 138 3.73 0.44 -13.24
CA ILE A 138 2.72 0.44 -14.30
C ILE A 138 1.92 1.74 -14.28
N PRO A 139 1.44 2.23 -15.43
CA PRO A 139 0.62 3.43 -15.43
C PRO A 139 -0.62 3.25 -14.56
N THR A 140 -1.08 4.35 -13.98
CA THR A 140 -2.34 4.43 -13.25
C THR A 140 -3.21 5.53 -13.85
N GLN A 141 -4.52 5.47 -13.64
CA GLN A 141 -5.46 6.47 -14.15
C GLN A 141 -5.80 7.47 -13.04
N LYS A 142 -5.80 8.78 -13.35
CA LYS A 142 -6.26 9.79 -12.38
C LYS A 142 -7.72 9.52 -11.99
N ALA A 143 -8.07 9.77 -10.74
CA ALA A 143 -9.42 9.54 -10.23
C ALA A 143 -9.80 10.50 -9.11
N GLN A 144 -11.10 10.61 -8.86
CA GLN A 144 -11.67 11.32 -7.73
C GLN A 144 -12.57 10.38 -6.94
N LEU A 145 -12.48 10.46 -5.61
CA LEU A 145 -13.37 9.77 -4.69
C LEU A 145 -14.24 10.79 -3.96
N LYS A 146 -15.52 10.81 -4.28
CA LYS A 146 -16.52 11.55 -3.51
C LYS A 146 -17.00 10.69 -2.35
N VAL A 147 -17.00 11.26 -1.14
CA VAL A 147 -17.44 10.57 0.09
C VAL A 147 -18.56 11.35 0.80
N ASP A 148 -19.49 10.60 1.37
CA ASP A 148 -20.53 11.08 2.29
C ASP A 148 -20.76 10.02 3.37
N LEU A 149 -20.23 10.28 4.56
CA LEU A 149 -20.37 9.47 5.76
C LEU A 149 -21.30 10.19 6.73
N THR A 150 -22.53 9.70 6.85
CA THR A 150 -23.50 10.20 7.83
C THR A 150 -23.44 9.35 9.11
N LEU A 151 -23.09 9.94 10.24
CA LEU A 151 -23.05 9.31 11.56
C LEU A 151 -24.40 9.43 12.26
N GLU A 152 -24.77 8.45 13.08
CA GLU A 152 -26.01 8.48 13.88
C GLU A 152 -25.98 9.54 14.98
N ARG A 153 -24.78 9.96 15.40
CA ARG A 153 -24.53 10.95 16.45
C ARG A 153 -23.21 11.68 16.19
N PRO A 154 -23.04 12.92 16.67
CA PRO A 154 -21.79 13.65 16.53
C PRO A 154 -20.63 12.97 17.27
N ILE A 155 -19.41 13.26 16.81
CA ILE A 155 -18.18 12.84 17.48
C ILE A 155 -18.07 13.57 18.82
N ASP A 156 -18.09 12.82 19.91
CA ASP A 156 -17.88 13.33 21.26
C ASP A 156 -16.38 13.35 21.59
N VAL A 157 -15.78 14.53 21.50
CA VAL A 157 -14.35 14.78 21.75
C VAL A 157 -13.93 14.32 23.15
N LYS A 158 -14.80 14.52 24.15
CA LYS A 158 -14.49 14.17 25.54
C LYS A 158 -14.50 12.65 25.68
N ALA A 159 -15.56 12.00 25.20
CA ALA A 159 -15.65 10.54 25.25
C ALA A 159 -14.50 9.87 24.49
N ALA A 160 -14.15 10.36 23.29
CA ALA A 160 -13.03 9.84 22.49
C ALA A 160 -11.65 10.13 23.11
N SER A 161 -11.56 11.09 24.04
CA SER A 161 -10.33 11.34 24.83
C SER A 161 -10.17 10.35 25.98
N ASP A 162 -11.28 9.86 26.52
CA ASP A 162 -11.32 8.97 27.69
C ASP A 162 -11.26 7.49 27.29
N ALA A 163 -11.85 7.11 26.16
CA ALA A 163 -11.92 5.73 25.68
C ALA A 163 -12.08 5.64 24.15
N VAL A 164 -12.02 4.41 23.62
CA VAL A 164 -12.43 4.12 22.24
C VAL A 164 -13.95 4.23 22.14
N VAL A 165 -14.42 5.05 21.20
CA VAL A 165 -15.85 5.24 20.94
C VAL A 165 -16.21 4.65 19.59
N THR A 166 -17.15 3.70 19.57
CA THR A 166 -17.74 3.21 18.32
C THR A 166 -18.96 4.06 17.94
N LEU A 167 -18.92 4.61 16.73
CA LEU A 167 -19.98 5.34 16.07
C LEU A 167 -20.55 4.46 14.96
N ARG A 168 -21.86 4.56 14.73
CA ARG A 168 -22.54 3.91 13.62
C ARG A 168 -22.92 4.96 12.60
N GLY A 169 -22.98 4.57 11.34
CA GLY A 169 -23.39 5.46 10.28
C GLY A 169 -23.74 4.76 8.97
N ARG A 170 -24.00 5.59 7.97
CA ARG A 170 -24.16 5.23 6.57
C ARG A 170 -23.02 5.86 5.78
N LEU A 171 -22.42 5.09 4.88
CA LEU A 171 -21.41 5.57 3.95
C LEU A 171 -21.92 5.43 2.51
N ASP A 172 -21.87 6.53 1.78
CA ASP A 172 -22.04 6.62 0.34
C ASP A 172 -20.70 7.07 -0.27
N TYR A 173 -20.25 6.40 -1.33
CA TYR A 173 -19.05 6.79 -2.04
C TYR A 173 -19.18 6.61 -3.55
N SER A 174 -18.44 7.42 -4.29
CA SER A 174 -18.36 7.38 -5.75
C SER A 174 -16.94 7.66 -6.20
N GLN A 175 -16.23 6.62 -6.61
CA GLN A 175 -14.95 6.73 -7.30
C GLN A 175 -15.22 6.95 -8.78
N THR A 176 -14.65 7.99 -9.36
CA THR A 176 -14.77 8.32 -10.79
C THR A 176 -13.39 8.46 -11.38
N ALA A 177 -13.10 7.65 -12.40
CA ALA A 177 -11.92 7.82 -13.25
C ALA A 177 -12.37 8.38 -14.61
N PRO A 178 -12.01 9.63 -14.98
CA PRO A 178 -12.29 10.16 -16.31
C PRO A 178 -11.57 9.37 -17.39
N ALA A 179 -12.08 9.38 -18.62
CA ALA A 179 -11.42 8.71 -19.75
C ALA A 179 -9.99 9.23 -19.93
N ASP A 180 -9.05 8.31 -20.13
CA ASP A 180 -7.64 8.61 -20.35
C ASP A 180 -7.27 8.30 -21.80
N LYS A 181 -6.88 9.33 -22.56
CA LYS A 181 -6.58 9.18 -23.99
C LYS A 181 -5.20 8.58 -24.22
N GLU A 182 -4.25 8.81 -23.31
CA GLU A 182 -2.88 8.32 -23.44
C GLU A 182 -2.86 6.82 -23.18
N LEU A 183 -3.60 6.38 -22.16
CA LEU A 183 -3.76 4.96 -21.83
C LEU A 183 -4.89 4.28 -22.63
N MET A 184 -5.61 5.01 -23.47
CA MET A 184 -6.80 4.53 -24.20
C MET A 184 -7.85 3.88 -23.29
N LEU A 185 -8.00 4.37 -22.06
CA LEU A 185 -8.93 3.84 -21.08
C LEU A 185 -10.25 4.62 -21.10
N PRO A 186 -11.41 3.93 -21.05
CA PRO A 186 -12.70 4.58 -20.92
C PRO A 186 -12.86 5.23 -19.55
N ARG A 187 -13.85 6.12 -19.46
CA ARG A 187 -14.36 6.57 -18.17
C ARG A 187 -15.01 5.40 -17.45
N HIS A 188 -14.73 5.26 -16.17
CA HIS A 188 -15.44 4.32 -15.31
C HIS A 188 -15.78 4.93 -13.94
N MET A 189 -16.75 4.32 -13.27
CA MET A 189 -17.21 4.73 -11.93
C MET A 189 -17.49 3.52 -11.06
N LEU A 190 -16.98 3.51 -9.84
CA LEU A 190 -17.33 2.53 -8.81
C LEU A 190 -18.13 3.25 -7.72
N ASN A 191 -19.41 2.89 -7.60
CA ASN A 191 -20.33 3.48 -6.62
C ASN A 191 -20.72 2.43 -5.58
N GLY A 192 -20.67 2.80 -4.31
CA GLY A 192 -21.14 1.92 -3.25
C GLY A 192 -21.90 2.68 -2.18
N ARG A 193 -22.75 1.93 -1.47
CA ARG A 193 -23.54 2.41 -0.34
C ARG A 193 -23.60 1.32 0.71
N THR A 194 -23.40 1.69 1.97
CA THR A 194 -23.68 0.83 3.12
C THR A 194 -24.45 1.59 4.18
N ALA A 195 -25.54 1.00 4.67
CA ALA A 195 -26.35 1.52 5.76
C ALA A 195 -25.75 1.22 7.16
N ARG A 196 -24.67 0.45 7.21
CA ARG A 196 -24.00 0.06 8.45
C ARG A 196 -22.50 0.15 8.22
N VAL A 197 -21.91 1.26 8.66
CA VAL A 197 -20.47 1.37 8.87
C VAL A 197 -20.22 1.62 10.36
N LEU A 198 -19.21 0.94 10.90
CA LEU A 198 -18.69 1.21 12.23
C LEU A 198 -17.47 2.11 12.09
N VAL A 199 -17.44 3.17 12.88
CA VAL A 199 -16.34 4.12 12.93
C VAL A 199 -15.84 4.18 14.35
N GLU A 200 -14.58 3.81 14.56
CA GLU A 200 -13.95 3.88 15.86
C GLU A 200 -13.21 5.20 15.98
N ALA A 201 -13.41 5.91 17.09
CA ALA A 201 -12.81 7.21 17.36
C ALA A 201 -12.07 7.19 18.71
N ALA A 202 -10.81 7.62 18.73
CA ALA A 202 -10.01 7.71 19.95
C ALA A 202 -8.84 8.70 19.82
N ARG A 203 -8.45 9.36 20.93
CA ARG A 203 -7.31 10.31 20.97
C ARG A 203 -5.97 9.66 21.30
N ARG A 204 -5.99 8.61 22.12
CA ARG A 204 -4.77 7.92 22.62
C ARG A 204 -4.27 6.80 21.70
N PHE A 205 -4.93 6.61 20.57
CA PHE A 205 -4.64 5.59 19.57
C PHE A 205 -4.30 6.26 18.25
N GLU A 206 -3.48 5.59 17.47
CA GLU A 206 -3.11 6.00 16.12
C GLU A 206 -3.81 5.12 15.09
N ALA A 207 -3.76 5.56 13.83
CA ALA A 207 -4.25 4.77 12.73
C ALA A 207 -3.17 3.79 12.29
N THR A 208 -3.26 2.53 12.74
CA THR A 208 -2.43 1.46 12.21
C THR A 208 -3.03 0.95 10.91
N ARG A 209 -2.17 0.72 9.91
CA ARG A 209 -2.55 0.27 8.56
C ARG A 209 -1.93 -1.11 8.31
N THR A 210 -2.77 -2.13 8.14
CA THR A 210 -2.33 -3.50 7.91
C THR A 210 -2.29 -3.80 6.42
N LEU A 211 -1.18 -4.35 5.94
CA LEU A 211 -1.02 -4.89 4.60
C LEU A 211 -0.98 -6.42 4.66
N CYS A 212 -1.73 -7.08 3.80
CA CYS A 212 -1.70 -8.52 3.71
C CYS A 212 -0.58 -8.99 2.79
N LEU A 213 0.19 -9.99 3.25
CA LEU A 213 1.26 -10.64 2.49
C LEU A 213 0.87 -12.11 2.21
N GLN A 214 1.02 -12.53 0.97
CA GLN A 214 0.84 -13.91 0.51
C GLN A 214 2.21 -14.46 0.11
N PRO A 215 2.89 -15.21 0.98
CA PRO A 215 4.17 -15.79 0.63
C PRO A 215 3.95 -16.96 -0.35
N VAL A 216 4.82 -17.06 -1.35
CA VAL A 216 4.80 -18.06 -2.41
C VAL A 216 6.19 -18.69 -2.52
N ALA A 217 6.25 -19.99 -2.23
CA ALA A 217 7.45 -20.80 -2.34
C ALA A 217 7.49 -21.55 -3.68
N ILE A 218 8.67 -21.95 -4.09
CA ILE A 218 8.93 -22.77 -5.27
C ILE A 218 9.36 -24.14 -4.78
N ARG A 219 8.77 -25.17 -5.38
CA ARG A 219 9.06 -26.55 -5.09
C ARG A 219 9.28 -27.35 -6.36
N ASP A 220 10.05 -28.42 -6.27
CA ASP A 220 10.33 -29.30 -7.39
C ASP A 220 9.06 -30.05 -7.83
N ASP A 221 8.32 -30.57 -6.86
CA ASP A 221 7.04 -31.27 -7.03
C ASP A 221 6.19 -31.22 -5.74
N GLU A 222 5.09 -31.99 -5.67
CA GLU A 222 4.19 -31.96 -4.51
C GLU A 222 4.77 -32.53 -3.22
N ASP A 223 5.78 -33.41 -3.34
CA ASP A 223 6.43 -34.17 -2.27
C ASP A 223 7.77 -33.54 -1.84
N ASP A 224 8.10 -32.36 -2.35
CA ASP A 224 9.30 -31.61 -1.97
C ASP A 224 9.25 -31.21 -0.48
N ASP A 225 10.13 -31.83 0.31
CA ASP A 225 10.29 -31.59 1.73
C ASP A 225 11.14 -30.33 2.04
N ASP A 226 11.72 -29.68 1.01
CA ASP A 226 12.62 -28.52 1.14
C ASP A 226 12.30 -27.43 0.08
N PRO A 227 11.08 -26.87 0.09
CA PRO A 227 10.73 -25.76 -0.79
C PRO A 227 11.52 -24.49 -0.44
N SER A 228 11.66 -23.57 -1.39
CA SER A 228 12.21 -22.24 -1.12
C SER A 228 11.33 -21.44 -0.14
N GLY A 229 11.79 -20.27 0.31
CA GLY A 229 11.05 -19.37 1.18
C GLY A 229 11.77 -18.97 2.47
N ALA A 230 13.05 -19.34 2.63
CA ALA A 230 13.85 -18.93 3.79
C ALA A 230 13.89 -17.39 3.93
N GLY A 231 13.81 -16.68 2.80
CA GLY A 231 13.64 -15.24 2.64
C GLY A 231 12.65 -14.60 3.60
N LEU A 232 11.51 -15.25 3.78
CA LEU A 232 10.46 -14.71 4.63
C LEU A 232 10.86 -14.73 6.11
N GLU A 233 11.51 -15.80 6.57
CA GLU A 233 11.86 -15.97 7.98
C GLU A 233 12.91 -14.95 8.43
N PHE A 234 13.90 -14.65 7.59
CA PHE A 234 14.94 -13.68 7.95
C PHE A 234 14.56 -12.23 7.62
N GLY A 235 13.82 -11.97 6.55
CA GLY A 235 13.50 -10.59 6.12
C GLY A 235 12.29 -9.97 6.83
N LEU A 236 11.25 -10.77 7.12
CA LEU A 236 10.00 -10.25 7.69
C LEU A 236 10.16 -9.64 9.09
N PRO A 237 10.95 -10.21 10.03
CA PRO A 237 11.13 -9.61 11.35
C PRO A 237 11.64 -8.17 11.29
N THR A 238 12.59 -7.89 10.40
CA THR A 238 13.14 -6.56 10.18
C THR A 238 12.11 -5.65 9.54
N ALA A 239 11.40 -6.12 8.51
CA ALA A 239 10.30 -5.38 7.90
C ALA A 239 9.24 -4.98 8.94
N ASP A 240 8.84 -5.90 9.82
CA ASP A 240 7.88 -5.62 10.91
C ASP A 240 8.41 -4.58 11.92
N VAL A 241 9.71 -4.58 12.21
CA VAL A 241 10.32 -3.58 13.11
C VAL A 241 10.28 -2.20 12.47
N GLU A 242 10.72 -2.09 11.22
CA GLU A 242 10.91 -0.81 10.54
C GLU A 242 9.60 -0.17 10.07
N TRP A 243 8.69 -0.97 9.51
CA TRP A 243 7.40 -0.47 9.05
C TRP A 243 6.43 -0.15 10.18
N ARG A 244 6.61 -0.76 11.37
CA ARG A 244 5.84 -0.40 12.56
C ARG A 244 6.16 1.00 13.07
N LYS A 245 7.34 1.57 12.77
CA LYS A 245 7.65 2.99 13.03
C LYS A 245 6.77 3.92 12.18
N ALA A 246 6.36 3.46 11.01
CA ALA A 246 5.46 4.14 10.07
C ALA A 246 3.97 3.72 10.19
N ASP A 247 3.58 3.14 11.33
CA ASP A 247 2.23 2.63 11.61
C ASP A 247 1.74 1.54 10.63
N ILE A 248 2.64 0.90 9.91
CA ILE A 248 2.33 -0.22 9.02
C ILE A 248 2.53 -1.54 9.78
N ARG A 249 1.66 -2.52 9.53
CA ARG A 249 1.79 -3.89 10.03
C ARG A 249 1.53 -4.87 8.91
N PHE A 250 2.11 -6.07 9.03
CA PHE A 250 1.89 -7.13 8.07
C PHE A 250 1.01 -8.24 8.64
N SER A 251 0.09 -8.76 7.82
CA SER A 251 -0.61 -10.00 8.11
C SER A 251 -0.24 -11.02 7.06
N VAL A 252 0.38 -12.12 7.47
CA VAL A 252 0.92 -13.14 6.56
C VAL A 252 -0.07 -14.30 6.44
N ARG A 253 -0.42 -14.67 5.21
CA ARG A 253 -1.23 -15.85 4.90
C ARG A 253 -0.39 -17.13 4.92
N PRO A 254 -1.02 -18.32 4.99
CA PRO A 254 -0.32 -19.58 4.73
C PRO A 254 0.36 -19.57 3.35
N TRP A 255 1.47 -20.30 3.23
CA TRP A 255 2.23 -20.46 2.00
C TRP A 255 1.36 -20.96 0.82
N MET A 256 1.64 -20.41 -0.35
CA MET A 256 1.30 -21.01 -1.64
C MET A 256 2.56 -21.59 -2.28
N TYR A 257 2.40 -22.49 -3.25
CA TYR A 257 3.50 -23.18 -3.88
C TYR A 257 3.38 -23.14 -5.40
N ILE A 258 4.51 -22.92 -6.07
CA ILE A 258 4.69 -23.11 -7.50
C ILE A 258 5.49 -24.40 -7.69
N GLU A 259 4.92 -25.36 -8.42
CA GLU A 259 5.61 -26.60 -8.80
C GLU A 259 6.38 -26.38 -10.10
N ASN A 260 7.62 -25.90 -9.98
CA ASN A 260 8.52 -25.74 -11.11
C ASN A 260 9.98 -25.64 -10.67
N ALA A 261 10.69 -26.77 -10.70
CA ALA A 261 12.11 -26.87 -10.35
C ALA A 261 12.99 -25.85 -11.08
N ALA A 262 12.65 -25.47 -12.32
CA ALA A 262 13.43 -24.49 -13.08
C ALA A 262 13.42 -23.09 -12.46
N TYR A 263 12.35 -22.74 -11.72
CA TYR A 263 12.23 -21.43 -11.08
C TYR A 263 12.96 -21.33 -9.74
N ARG A 264 13.52 -22.42 -9.21
CA ARG A 264 14.31 -22.38 -7.96
C ARG A 264 15.55 -21.50 -8.10
N VAL A 265 16.17 -21.50 -9.29
CA VAL A 265 17.24 -20.56 -9.68
C VAL A 265 16.71 -19.68 -10.80
N ALA A 266 16.26 -18.47 -10.47
CA ALA A 266 15.51 -17.63 -11.40
C ALA A 266 16.41 -16.67 -12.20
N SER A 267 16.35 -16.76 -13.53
CA SER A 267 16.86 -15.69 -14.40
C SER A 267 15.90 -14.48 -14.44
N GLU A 268 16.37 -13.32 -14.91
CA GLU A 268 15.54 -12.11 -15.06
C GLU A 268 14.26 -12.38 -15.89
N GLY A 269 14.38 -13.16 -16.97
CA GLY A 269 13.24 -13.55 -17.78
C GLY A 269 12.24 -14.45 -17.04
N GLU A 270 12.74 -15.34 -16.18
CA GLU A 270 11.89 -16.22 -15.36
C GLU A 270 11.23 -15.47 -14.21
N MET A 271 11.85 -14.42 -13.65
CA MET A 271 11.21 -13.56 -12.66
C MET A 271 9.95 -12.87 -13.19
N ASP A 272 9.92 -12.49 -14.48
CA ASP A 272 8.71 -11.98 -15.13
C ASP A 272 7.60 -13.05 -15.17
N ASP A 273 7.93 -14.31 -15.44
CA ASP A 273 6.95 -15.39 -15.42
C ASP A 273 6.51 -15.76 -13.99
N ILE A 274 7.43 -15.78 -13.03
CA ILE A 274 7.19 -16.14 -11.63
C ILE A 274 6.15 -15.21 -11.02
N HIS A 275 6.33 -13.88 -11.10
CA HIS A 275 5.37 -12.97 -10.46
C HIS A 275 3.98 -13.04 -11.08
N ARG A 276 3.87 -13.44 -12.37
CA ARG A 276 2.58 -13.60 -13.05
C ARG A 276 1.84 -14.89 -12.67
N SER A 277 2.50 -15.83 -12.01
CA SER A 277 1.98 -17.19 -11.76
C SER A 277 0.86 -17.27 -10.71
N VAL A 278 0.89 -16.39 -9.70
CA VAL A 278 -0.11 -16.30 -8.63
C VAL A 278 -0.73 -14.90 -8.64
N ASN A 279 -2.05 -14.80 -8.54
CA ASN A 279 -2.80 -13.53 -8.61
C ASN A 279 -4.00 -13.50 -7.64
N GLU A 280 -3.71 -13.10 -6.41
CA GLU A 280 -4.65 -12.78 -5.35
C GLU A 280 -5.20 -11.36 -5.49
N ASP A 281 -6.47 -11.16 -5.12
CA ASP A 281 -7.15 -9.88 -5.32
C ASP A 281 -6.95 -8.89 -4.15
N ASP A 282 -6.44 -9.36 -3.01
CA ASP A 282 -6.49 -8.60 -1.75
C ASP A 282 -5.23 -8.69 -0.85
N CYS A 283 -4.13 -9.26 -1.36
CA CYS A 283 -2.84 -9.38 -0.69
C CYS A 283 -1.69 -9.20 -1.70
N ILE A 284 -0.53 -8.80 -1.18
CA ILE A 284 0.71 -8.67 -1.94
C ILE A 284 1.40 -10.03 -1.97
N GLU A 285 1.65 -10.57 -3.15
CA GLU A 285 2.40 -11.80 -3.28
C GLU A 285 3.91 -11.55 -3.20
N ILE A 286 4.59 -12.41 -2.46
CA ILE A 286 6.04 -12.40 -2.32
C ILE A 286 6.53 -13.78 -2.73
N PHE A 287 7.22 -13.84 -3.85
CA PHE A 287 7.77 -15.05 -4.43
C PHE A 287 9.23 -15.19 -3.99
N PHE A 288 9.57 -16.38 -3.50
CA PHE A 288 10.92 -16.69 -3.05
C PHE A 288 11.55 -17.71 -3.99
N ALA A 289 12.60 -17.33 -4.70
CA ALA A 289 13.49 -18.27 -5.37
C ALA A 289 14.61 -18.66 -4.39
N ASP A 290 15.23 -19.83 -4.57
CA ASP A 290 16.43 -20.15 -3.79
C ASP A 290 17.52 -19.14 -4.11
N ALA A 291 17.71 -18.87 -5.40
CA ALA A 291 18.80 -18.08 -5.96
C ALA A 291 18.35 -17.31 -7.20
N PHE A 292 19.10 -16.27 -7.55
CA PHE A 292 18.96 -15.59 -8.84
C PHE A 292 20.12 -15.94 -9.78
N GLN A 293 19.89 -15.73 -11.08
CA GLN A 293 20.92 -15.86 -12.11
C GLN A 293 20.99 -14.60 -13.02
N PRO A 294 22.04 -13.76 -12.89
CA PRO A 294 23.06 -13.76 -11.83
C PRO A 294 22.49 -13.45 -10.44
N SER A 295 23.23 -13.81 -9.39
CA SER A 295 22.78 -13.73 -7.98
C SER A 295 22.49 -12.30 -7.52
N ASP A 296 23.18 -11.32 -8.10
CA ASP A 296 23.06 -9.90 -7.79
C ASP A 296 21.93 -9.18 -8.55
N ASN A 297 21.13 -9.91 -9.35
CA ASN A 297 19.99 -9.33 -10.06
C ASN A 297 19.11 -8.52 -9.11
N HIS A 298 18.90 -7.25 -9.47
CA HIS A 298 18.10 -6.29 -8.70
C HIS A 298 18.54 -6.15 -7.22
N GLY A 299 19.80 -6.45 -6.89
CA GLY A 299 20.25 -6.41 -5.50
C GLY A 299 19.64 -7.51 -4.61
N GLY A 300 19.13 -8.58 -5.21
CA GLY A 300 18.54 -9.73 -4.51
C GLY A 300 17.02 -9.78 -4.49
N GLY A 301 16.33 -8.80 -5.08
CA GLY A 301 14.90 -8.86 -5.32
C GLY A 301 14.35 -7.62 -6.02
N ALA A 302 13.12 -7.71 -6.48
CA ALA A 302 12.48 -6.63 -7.20
C ALA A 302 10.99 -6.55 -6.88
N THR A 303 10.48 -5.32 -6.91
CA THR A 303 9.06 -5.03 -6.78
C THR A 303 8.46 -4.70 -8.13
N TYR A 304 7.47 -5.49 -8.52
CA TYR A 304 6.65 -5.30 -9.71
C TYR A 304 5.36 -4.56 -9.38
N ASN A 305 4.86 -3.79 -10.34
CA ASN A 305 3.64 -2.98 -10.22
C ASN A 305 3.60 -2.09 -8.96
N SER A 306 4.75 -1.52 -8.58
CA SER A 306 4.95 -0.82 -7.32
C SER A 306 3.90 0.27 -7.04
N GLY A 307 3.52 0.39 -5.76
CA GLY A 307 2.50 1.33 -5.28
C GLY A 307 1.04 0.98 -5.61
N THR A 308 0.79 -0.14 -6.29
CA THR A 308 -0.57 -0.56 -6.69
C THR A 308 -1.08 -1.76 -5.88
N GLU A 309 -2.37 -2.07 -6.01
CA GLU A 309 -2.95 -3.29 -5.46
C GLU A 309 -2.51 -4.57 -6.15
N SER A 310 -1.86 -4.46 -7.32
CA SER A 310 -1.26 -5.57 -8.06
C SER A 310 0.25 -5.69 -7.83
N ALA A 311 0.78 -4.97 -6.85
CA ALA A 311 2.20 -5.00 -6.53
C ALA A 311 2.61 -6.39 -6.03
N LYS A 312 3.80 -6.82 -6.45
CA LYS A 312 4.35 -8.15 -6.18
C LYS A 312 5.85 -8.04 -5.96
N ILE A 313 6.41 -8.94 -5.17
CA ILE A 313 7.85 -8.98 -4.90
C ILE A 313 8.39 -10.32 -5.36
N VAL A 314 9.47 -10.34 -6.12
CA VAL A 314 10.28 -11.55 -6.34
C VAL A 314 11.58 -11.35 -5.59
N SER A 315 11.91 -12.25 -4.68
CA SER A 315 13.09 -12.15 -3.81
C SER A 315 13.87 -13.46 -3.81
N SER A 316 15.17 -13.36 -3.57
CA SER A 316 16.08 -14.50 -3.45
C SER A 316 16.30 -14.89 -1.99
N ASP A 317 16.32 -16.19 -1.70
CA ASP A 317 16.72 -16.71 -0.39
C ASP A 317 18.23 -16.50 -0.15
N GLU A 318 19.06 -16.43 -1.20
CA GLU A 318 20.50 -16.11 -1.11
C GLU A 318 20.78 -14.73 -0.48
N ASN A 319 19.78 -13.87 -0.28
CA ASN A 319 19.97 -12.60 0.45
C ASN A 319 20.54 -12.79 1.86
N ILE A 320 20.32 -13.95 2.49
CA ILE A 320 20.92 -14.24 3.81
C ILE A 320 22.36 -14.74 3.72
N ASP A 321 22.85 -15.10 2.53
CA ASP A 321 24.21 -15.56 2.36
C ASP A 321 25.17 -14.43 2.74
N GLY A 322 26.17 -14.75 3.58
CA GLY A 322 27.03 -13.76 4.22
C GLY A 322 26.41 -13.04 5.44
N GLY A 323 25.10 -13.11 5.64
CA GLY A 323 24.39 -12.65 6.86
C GLY A 323 24.09 -11.15 6.95
N VAL A 324 23.98 -10.45 5.81
CA VAL A 324 23.99 -8.96 5.75
C VAL A 324 22.86 -8.36 4.91
N ASN A 325 21.84 -9.10 4.45
CA ASN A 325 20.69 -8.48 3.74
C ASN A 325 19.33 -8.75 4.41
N LEU A 326 19.26 -8.47 5.71
CA LEU A 326 18.04 -8.61 6.52
C LEU A 326 17.00 -7.53 6.24
N HIS A 327 17.40 -6.39 5.65
CA HIS A 327 16.51 -5.26 5.37
C HIS A 327 15.91 -5.27 3.96
N HIS A 328 16.38 -6.14 3.06
CA HIS A 328 15.90 -6.19 1.67
C HIS A 328 14.38 -6.31 1.56
N LEU A 329 13.75 -7.24 2.29
CA LEU A 329 12.30 -7.37 2.21
C LEU A 329 11.57 -6.10 2.72
N ALA A 330 12.14 -5.41 3.71
CA ALA A 330 11.59 -4.14 4.18
C ALA A 330 11.67 -3.06 3.09
N HIS A 331 12.77 -3.04 2.33
CA HIS A 331 12.98 -2.14 1.20
C HIS A 331 11.95 -2.39 0.08
N GLU A 332 11.80 -3.62 -0.37
CA GLU A 332 10.82 -3.99 -1.40
C GLU A 332 9.38 -3.65 -0.98
N LEU A 333 9.05 -3.89 0.30
CA LEU A 333 7.75 -3.48 0.84
C LEU A 333 7.55 -1.96 0.83
N GLY A 334 8.61 -1.16 0.83
CA GLY A 334 8.53 0.28 0.63
C GLY A 334 8.10 0.67 -0.78
N HIS A 335 8.59 -0.04 -1.80
CA HIS A 335 8.11 0.11 -3.18
C HIS A 335 6.64 -0.28 -3.32
N VAL A 336 6.21 -1.35 -2.65
CA VAL A 336 4.79 -1.72 -2.54
C VAL A 336 3.96 -0.59 -1.91
N LEU A 337 4.54 0.14 -0.95
CA LEU A 337 3.92 1.26 -0.24
C LEU A 337 4.07 2.63 -0.95
N SER A 338 4.34 2.60 -2.26
CA SER A 338 4.44 3.76 -3.15
C SER A 338 5.68 4.64 -2.95
N LEU A 339 6.76 4.12 -2.37
CA LEU A 339 8.02 4.86 -2.23
C LEU A 339 9.02 4.46 -3.34
N LEU A 340 9.72 5.42 -3.91
CA LEU A 340 10.88 5.21 -4.80
C LEU A 340 12.17 5.31 -4.00
N HIS A 341 13.28 4.88 -4.60
CA HIS A 341 14.58 5.26 -4.08
C HIS A 341 14.72 6.79 -4.01
N PRO A 342 15.48 7.31 -3.04
CA PRO A 342 15.88 8.71 -3.05
C PRO A 342 16.66 9.06 -4.32
N ARG A 343 16.36 10.23 -4.89
CA ARG A 343 16.95 10.83 -6.09
C ARG A 343 16.68 10.12 -7.41
N ASP A 344 15.78 9.14 -7.44
CA ASP A 344 15.27 8.60 -8.70
C ASP A 344 14.40 9.67 -9.40
N PRO A 345 14.86 10.26 -10.52
CA PRO A 345 14.13 11.34 -11.18
C PRO A 345 12.85 10.77 -11.78
N ASP A 346 11.69 11.35 -11.43
CA ASP A 346 10.41 10.86 -11.95
C ASP A 346 9.74 11.79 -12.99
N PRO A 347 9.96 11.59 -14.29
CA PRO A 347 9.09 12.10 -15.33
C PRO A 347 8.06 11.04 -15.79
N GLY A 348 7.23 10.48 -14.90
CA GLY A 348 6.08 9.66 -15.34
C GLY A 348 5.28 8.87 -14.29
N ARG A 349 5.78 8.69 -13.08
CA ARG A 349 5.29 7.81 -12.00
C ARG A 349 4.57 8.61 -10.91
N ALA A 350 3.66 9.50 -11.31
CA ALA A 350 2.93 10.42 -10.42
C ALA A 350 2.00 9.78 -9.35
N TRP A 351 2.13 8.47 -9.09
CA TRP A 351 1.50 7.72 -7.99
C TRP A 351 2.53 7.14 -7.01
N MET A 352 3.82 7.20 -7.34
CA MET A 352 4.94 6.92 -6.46
C MET A 352 5.56 8.25 -5.99
N ILE A 353 6.34 8.23 -4.92
CA ILE A 353 7.07 9.40 -4.43
C ILE A 353 8.48 9.02 -3.99
N GLU A 354 9.42 9.92 -4.24
CA GLU A 354 10.78 9.84 -3.72
C GLU A 354 10.76 9.70 -2.18
N ALA A 355 11.41 8.66 -1.67
CA ALA A 355 11.58 8.47 -0.24
C ALA A 355 12.65 9.39 0.34
N SER A 356 12.67 9.52 1.67
CA SER A 356 13.74 10.27 2.34
C SER A 356 15.11 9.59 2.19
N THR A 357 16.17 10.37 1.97
CA THR A 357 17.56 9.86 2.00
C THR A 357 17.94 9.36 3.40
N GLY A 358 18.96 8.50 3.50
CA GLY A 358 19.44 7.95 4.76
C GLY A 358 18.47 6.99 5.46
N THR A 359 17.44 6.51 4.74
CA THR A 359 16.44 5.57 5.24
C THR A 359 16.55 4.20 4.57
N LEU A 360 15.72 3.25 4.99
CA LEU A 360 15.60 1.91 4.39
C LEU A 360 15.34 1.93 2.88
N MET A 361 14.83 3.03 2.33
CA MET A 361 14.60 3.19 0.89
C MET A 361 15.87 3.54 0.09
N CYS A 362 17.01 3.77 0.76
CA CYS A 362 18.27 3.91 0.05
C CYS A 362 18.68 2.58 -0.58
N PRO A 363 19.15 2.58 -1.83
CA PRO A 363 19.67 1.37 -2.46
C PRO A 363 20.97 0.93 -1.75
N SER A 364 21.21 -0.38 -1.66
CA SER A 364 22.40 -0.96 -1.02
C SER A 364 23.12 -2.00 -1.90
N GLY A 365 22.38 -2.70 -2.77
CA GLY A 365 22.91 -3.79 -3.60
C GLY A 365 22.79 -5.16 -2.94
N PHE A 366 23.28 -6.21 -3.62
CA PHE A 366 23.21 -7.60 -3.14
C PHE A 366 24.18 -7.84 -1.97
N GLU A 367 23.75 -8.64 -0.98
CA GLU A 367 24.49 -8.93 0.27
C GLU A 367 24.88 -7.70 1.11
N LEU A 368 24.20 -6.56 0.92
CA LEU A 368 24.39 -5.35 1.72
C LEU A 368 23.05 -4.84 2.25
N ASP A 369 22.99 -4.62 3.57
CA ASP A 369 21.79 -4.14 4.22
C ASP A 369 21.46 -2.71 3.77
N ASN A 370 20.19 -2.49 3.44
CA ASN A 370 19.65 -1.14 3.40
C ASN A 370 19.72 -0.51 4.81
N PRO A 371 19.82 0.83 4.91
CA PRO A 371 19.85 1.49 6.22
C PRO A 371 18.61 1.17 7.07
N ASP A 372 18.79 0.91 8.36
CA ASP A 372 17.67 0.71 9.29
C ASP A 372 16.67 1.90 9.37
N PRO A 373 17.08 3.20 9.35
CA PRO A 373 16.16 4.28 9.73
C PRO A 373 14.91 4.43 8.85
N ASN A 374 13.82 4.90 9.46
CA ASN A 374 12.63 5.36 8.75
C ASN A 374 12.25 6.81 9.16
N SER A 375 11.56 7.54 8.28
CA SER A 375 11.27 8.97 8.44
C SER A 375 9.78 9.28 8.62
N GLN A 376 9.46 10.42 9.22
CA GLN A 376 8.09 10.94 9.28
C GLN A 376 7.54 11.23 7.87
N GLU A 377 8.37 11.75 6.99
CA GLU A 377 8.04 11.99 5.58
C GLU A 377 7.61 10.69 4.87
N ASN A 378 8.35 9.59 5.02
CA ASN A 378 7.97 8.27 4.51
C ASN A 378 6.63 7.81 5.12
N LYS A 379 6.48 7.91 6.45
CA LYS A 379 5.25 7.53 7.17
C LYS A 379 3.99 8.25 6.66
N ASP A 380 4.12 9.54 6.32
CA ASP A 380 3.03 10.36 5.78
C ASP A 380 2.76 10.07 4.30
N ALA A 381 3.81 9.66 3.57
CA ALA A 381 3.78 9.38 2.15
C ALA A 381 3.23 7.99 1.78
N VAL A 382 3.42 6.97 2.63
CA VAL A 382 3.05 5.59 2.27
C VAL A 382 1.57 5.44 1.95
N GLN A 383 1.28 4.86 0.78
CA GLN A 383 -0.05 4.54 0.29
C GLN A 383 -0.03 3.21 -0.44
N ASN A 384 -1.11 2.44 -0.31
CA ASN A 384 -1.40 1.29 -1.18
C ASN A 384 -2.91 0.99 -1.04
N PRO A 385 -3.66 0.73 -2.12
CA PRO A 385 -5.11 0.46 -2.03
C PRO A 385 -5.48 -0.74 -1.14
N LEU A 386 -4.56 -1.68 -0.91
CA LEU A 386 -4.76 -2.85 -0.08
C LEU A 386 -4.69 -2.56 1.43
N LEU A 387 -4.12 -1.42 1.85
CA LEU A 387 -3.99 -1.10 3.27
C LEU A 387 -5.34 -1.03 3.98
N VAL A 388 -5.44 -1.69 5.14
CA VAL A 388 -6.62 -1.71 6.00
C VAL A 388 -6.35 -0.97 7.30
N ALA A 389 -7.12 0.07 7.57
CA ALA A 389 -6.97 0.92 8.74
C ALA A 389 -7.71 0.35 9.97
N SER A 390 -7.08 0.50 11.12
CA SER A 390 -7.59 0.13 12.44
C SER A 390 -7.01 1.04 13.52
N LEU A 391 -7.61 1.05 14.72
CA LEU A 391 -7.01 1.71 15.86
C LEU A 391 -5.91 0.82 16.43
N GLY A 392 -4.70 1.37 16.56
CA GLY A 392 -3.59 0.74 17.23
C GLY A 392 -3.10 1.55 18.42
N ALA A 393 -2.54 0.84 19.40
CA ALA A 393 -1.72 1.50 20.42
C ALA A 393 -0.52 2.16 19.74
N ARG A 394 -0.12 3.34 20.22
CA ARG A 394 1.01 4.08 19.67
C ARG A 394 2.27 3.20 19.58
N GLY A 395 2.80 3.09 18.38
CA GLY A 395 3.99 2.34 18.04
C GLY A 395 5.28 3.07 18.41
N PRO A 396 6.43 2.51 18.00
CA PRO A 396 7.69 3.24 18.05
C PRO A 396 7.60 4.49 17.16
N ASN A 397 8.31 5.54 17.55
CA ASN A 397 8.45 6.71 16.69
C ASN A 397 9.37 6.37 15.51
N VAL A 398 9.18 7.08 14.41
CA VAL A 398 10.17 7.20 13.33
C VAL A 398 11.49 7.76 13.87
N ASP A 399 12.58 7.45 13.19
CA ASP A 399 13.94 7.76 13.64
C ASP A 399 14.35 9.21 13.34
N CYS A 400 13.78 9.78 12.29
CA CYS A 400 14.07 11.12 11.78
C CYS A 400 12.83 11.77 11.16
N ALA A 401 12.85 13.09 10.99
CA ALA A 401 11.72 13.82 10.39
C ALA A 401 11.67 13.70 8.87
N ASP A 402 12.80 13.94 8.19
CA ASP A 402 12.92 14.07 6.74
C ASP A 402 14.35 13.77 6.26
N SER A 403 14.60 13.86 4.95
CA SER A 403 15.92 13.63 4.35
C SER A 403 17.08 14.41 4.99
N ALA A 404 16.84 15.63 5.48
CA ALA A 404 17.90 16.45 6.09
C ALA A 404 18.29 15.94 7.48
N ASP A 405 17.32 15.38 8.21
CA ASP A 405 17.52 14.79 9.54
C ASP A 405 18.07 13.36 9.45
N CYS A 406 17.61 12.56 8.49
CA CYS A 406 18.06 11.18 8.29
C CYS A 406 19.49 11.07 7.71
N GLY A 407 19.96 12.11 7.02
CA GLY A 407 21.27 12.12 6.38
C GLY A 407 21.25 11.55 4.94
N ALA A 408 22.44 11.37 4.35
CA ALA A 408 22.56 10.88 2.98
C ALA A 408 22.50 9.35 2.91
N CYS A 409 22.10 8.82 1.75
CA CYS A 409 22.27 7.39 1.48
C CYS A 409 23.76 7.00 1.52
N PRO A 410 24.09 5.80 2.03
CA PRO A 410 25.42 5.24 1.87
C PRO A 410 25.82 5.17 0.38
N PRO A 411 27.11 5.30 0.05
CA PRO A 411 27.57 5.06 -1.31
C PRO A 411 27.33 3.58 -1.66
N LEU A 412 26.83 3.32 -2.87
CA LEU A 412 26.78 1.96 -3.41
C LEU A 412 28.20 1.42 -3.56
N PRO A 413 28.43 0.12 -3.30
CA PRO A 413 29.72 -0.50 -3.63
C PRO A 413 29.99 -0.39 -5.14
N ASP A 414 31.28 -0.23 -5.48
CA ASP A 414 31.77 -0.17 -6.87
C ASP A 414 31.69 -1.51 -7.60
#